data_AF-A0A1J4L2Y9-F1
#
_entry.id   AF-A0A1J4L2Y9-F1
#
_cell.length_a   1.000
_cell.length_b   1.000
_cell.length_c   1.000
_cell.angle_alpha   90.00
_cell.angle_beta   90.00
_cell.angle_gamma   90.00
#
_symmetry.space_group_name_H-M   'P 1'
#
loop_
_entity.id
_entity.type
_entity.pdbx_description
1 polymer ?
#
loop_
_entity_poly.entity_id
_entity_poly.type
_entity_poly.pdbx_seq_one_letter_code
_entity_poly.pdbx_strand_id
1 'polypeptide(L)'
;MSKSTGAAFSNAQPVAETFQAELAAINEKGKDLKGEKRENYKSIVQRLENNCQVLADLREELTMLREKLGQLVKEKNSRNKITNLQSAIKHANHEVNLLKRQIDELKHKKELSIRSQQESEIILANFKRAETCEHPEEAMIQDMKNRLDKANIKNEETVHLMKLYAKIITLLDKQKSHWTPIIQAKQAEIDRKQKDISDLQFIARDSRHSLSIASSEYYRTEAQCNAARQKRDSLLTIKKEQAKANNARQIIETDFDQKASKPQPSLNSQPSVLRNKMNKAAREKREERYRQVSSVYEEIRDRFGTNDPEKIQAFFTERKETSQTLQKQIDDLKDACAVLEKKSAHLKSALEEAEYASSKGVGGSRLLTEGKKILVSKRDQLHEYRKRMAALETHQKSVTGGVIHLAEVMSLVQAEDEELPTEPDQLLHWCNEKCSYIKNALNEEDEDFVSMVNKPAFVALVARTDVGFDMQQVDSTKMHRRPLDQHKRQPKEAKLDIQTRVLDRNQVKLQAQKALQLSLQQAKKKPIE
;
A
#
# COMPACT_ATOMS: atom_id res chain seq x y z
N MET A 1 18.80 -39.29 85.81
CA MET A 1 17.67 -39.45 86.76
C MET A 1 17.36 -40.94 86.85
N SER A 2 18.05 -41.70 87.70
CA SER A 2 17.76 -42.04 89.11
C SER A 2 16.41 -42.72 89.34
N LYS A 3 16.44 -44.04 89.61
CA LYS A 3 15.38 -44.85 90.22
C LYS A 3 15.62 -44.88 91.74
N SER A 4 14.59 -44.73 92.56
CA SER A 4 14.59 -45.28 93.92
C SER A 4 13.18 -45.71 94.36
N THR A 5 13.12 -46.91 94.93
CA THR A 5 12.00 -47.56 95.62
C THR A 5 12.31 -47.59 97.11
N GLY A 6 11.31 -47.38 97.97
CA GLY A 6 11.43 -47.58 99.42
C GLY A 6 10.08 -47.96 100.03
N ALA A 7 10.01 -49.18 100.59
CA ALA A 7 8.88 -49.73 101.33
C ALA A 7 9.08 -49.53 102.84
N ALA A 8 7.99 -49.31 103.58
CA ALA A 8 7.97 -49.14 105.03
C ALA A 8 7.20 -50.30 105.70
N PHE A 9 7.76 -50.81 106.80
CA PHE A 9 7.09 -51.69 107.77
C PHE A 9 7.23 -51.05 109.15
N SER A 10 6.12 -50.92 109.90
CA SER A 10 6.07 -51.14 111.35
C SER A 10 4.67 -50.86 111.91
N ASN A 11 4.15 -51.80 112.71
CA ASN A 11 3.45 -51.49 113.96
C ASN A 11 3.13 -52.77 114.75
N ALA A 12 3.66 -52.88 115.96
CA ALA A 12 3.16 -53.75 117.01
C ALA A 12 3.38 -53.04 118.37
N GLN A 13 2.29 -52.89 119.13
CA GLN A 13 2.14 -52.09 120.35
C GLN A 13 2.88 -52.65 121.58
N PRO A 14 3.17 -51.82 122.59
CA PRO A 14 3.97 -52.20 123.75
C PRO A 14 3.15 -52.91 124.84
N VAL A 15 3.70 -54.02 125.35
CA VAL A 15 3.21 -54.96 126.39
C VAL A 15 2.92 -54.32 127.78
N ALA A 16 2.95 -52.99 127.89
CA ALA A 16 2.97 -52.28 129.17
C ALA A 16 1.57 -52.07 129.81
N GLU A 17 0.52 -51.92 129.01
CA GLU A 17 -0.83 -51.63 129.53
C GLU A 17 -1.53 -52.85 130.13
N THR A 18 -1.12 -54.07 129.77
CA THR A 18 -1.77 -55.31 130.19
C THR A 18 -1.52 -55.65 131.66
N PHE A 19 -0.33 -55.39 132.19
CA PHE A 19 0.03 -55.77 133.57
C PHE A 19 -0.62 -54.90 134.65
N GLN A 20 -0.84 -53.61 134.38
CA GLN A 20 -1.44 -52.68 135.33
C GLN A 20 -2.96 -52.92 135.44
N ALA A 21 -3.59 -53.33 134.34
CA ALA A 21 -4.98 -53.80 134.32
C ALA A 21 -5.15 -55.14 135.06
N GLU A 22 -4.19 -56.08 134.95
CA GLU A 22 -4.21 -57.35 135.69
C GLU A 22 -4.06 -57.15 137.21
N LEU A 23 -3.21 -56.21 137.66
CA LEU A 23 -3.04 -55.90 139.08
C LEU A 23 -4.35 -55.37 139.71
N ALA A 24 -5.07 -54.52 138.98
CA ALA A 24 -6.38 -54.00 139.41
C ALA A 24 -7.42 -55.13 139.57
N ALA A 25 -7.44 -56.09 138.65
CA ALA A 25 -8.34 -57.24 138.70
C ALA A 25 -8.00 -58.21 139.86
N ILE A 26 -6.72 -58.37 140.21
CA ILE A 26 -6.27 -59.17 141.36
C ILE A 26 -6.67 -58.51 142.68
N ASN A 27 -6.60 -57.18 142.76
CA ASN A 27 -7.02 -56.40 143.93
C ASN A 27 -8.54 -56.51 144.18
N GLU A 28 -9.34 -56.60 143.12
CA GLU A 28 -10.78 -56.77 143.21
C GLU A 28 -11.18 -58.14 143.78
N LYS A 29 -10.53 -59.22 143.34
CA LYS A 29 -10.78 -60.60 143.81
C LYS A 29 -10.45 -60.84 145.28
N GLY A 30 -9.63 -59.99 145.90
CA GLY A 30 -9.27 -60.11 147.32
C GLY A 30 -10.33 -59.61 148.31
N LYS A 31 -11.37 -58.89 147.84
CA LYS A 31 -12.36 -58.24 148.70
C LYS A 31 -13.27 -59.22 149.46
N ASP A 32 -13.48 -60.42 148.93
CA ASP A 32 -14.42 -61.42 149.49
C ASP A 32 -13.80 -62.39 150.51
N LEU A 33 -12.47 -62.35 150.69
CA LEU A 33 -11.76 -63.24 151.60
C LEU A 33 -11.82 -62.69 153.05
N LYS A 34 -12.09 -63.54 154.05
CA LYS A 34 -12.11 -63.19 155.49
C LYS A 34 -11.15 -64.06 156.30
N GLY A 35 -10.61 -63.51 157.40
CA GLY A 35 -9.63 -64.17 158.29
C GLY A 35 -8.18 -64.13 157.78
N GLU A 36 -7.33 -65.02 158.30
CA GLU A 36 -5.87 -65.14 158.00
C GLU A 36 -5.55 -65.18 156.49
N LYS A 37 -6.45 -65.76 155.68
CA LYS A 37 -6.33 -65.79 154.21
C LYS A 37 -6.35 -64.39 153.58
N ARG A 38 -7.05 -63.42 154.18
CA ARG A 38 -7.11 -62.03 153.69
C ARG A 38 -5.82 -61.27 154.01
N GLU A 39 -5.19 -61.54 155.15
CA GLU A 39 -3.92 -60.90 155.54
C GLU A 39 -2.75 -61.40 154.68
N ASN A 40 -2.69 -62.71 154.42
CA ASN A 40 -1.72 -63.26 153.47
C ASN A 40 -1.95 -62.74 152.04
N TYR A 41 -3.21 -62.64 151.59
CA TYR A 41 -3.54 -62.07 150.28
C TYR A 41 -3.17 -60.58 150.19
N LYS A 42 -3.45 -59.78 151.24
CA LYS A 42 -2.99 -58.38 151.33
C LYS A 42 -1.47 -58.26 151.31
N SER A 43 -0.73 -59.15 152.00
CA SER A 43 0.74 -59.17 151.98
C SER A 43 1.29 -59.49 150.58
N ILE A 44 0.65 -60.41 149.85
CA ILE A 44 1.03 -60.76 148.47
C ILE A 44 0.71 -59.61 147.51
N VAL A 45 -0.48 -59.02 147.61
CA VAL A 45 -0.89 -57.86 146.81
C VAL A 45 0.03 -56.67 147.07
N GLN A 46 0.37 -56.38 148.32
CA GLN A 46 1.27 -55.27 148.66
C GLN A 46 2.70 -55.50 148.15
N ARG A 47 3.16 -56.76 148.08
CA ARG A 47 4.43 -57.10 147.40
C ARG A 47 4.35 -56.93 145.89
N LEU A 48 3.22 -57.26 145.27
CA LEU A 48 2.98 -57.03 143.85
C LEU A 48 2.89 -55.53 143.53
N GLU A 49 2.23 -54.75 144.37
CA GLU A 49 2.19 -53.28 144.25
C GLU A 49 3.59 -52.67 144.38
N ASN A 50 4.40 -53.10 145.35
CA ASN A 50 5.79 -52.66 145.47
C ASN A 50 6.63 -53.03 144.24
N ASN A 51 6.48 -54.25 143.70
CA ASN A 51 7.19 -54.66 142.48
C ASN A 51 6.73 -53.86 141.25
N CYS A 52 5.45 -53.53 141.14
CA CYS A 52 4.94 -52.65 140.09
C CYS A 52 5.52 -51.24 140.21
N GLN A 53 5.67 -50.71 141.43
CA GLN A 53 6.29 -49.40 141.64
C GLN A 53 7.77 -49.42 141.26
N VAL A 54 8.55 -50.43 141.69
CA VAL A 54 9.96 -50.57 141.32
C VAL A 54 10.14 -50.71 139.80
N LEU A 55 9.25 -51.43 139.12
CA LEU A 55 9.26 -51.52 137.66
C LEU A 55 8.89 -50.20 136.96
N ALA A 56 8.04 -49.37 137.56
CA ALA A 56 7.73 -48.04 137.06
C ALA A 56 8.95 -47.13 137.19
N ASP A 57 9.60 -47.11 138.35
CA ASP A 57 10.79 -46.30 138.63
C ASP A 57 11.95 -46.70 137.68
N LEU A 58 12.18 -48.00 137.47
CA LEU A 58 13.20 -48.49 136.52
C LEU A 58 12.90 -48.11 135.06
N ARG A 59 11.62 -48.00 134.67
CA ARG A 59 11.24 -47.54 133.31
C ARG A 59 11.47 -46.05 133.16
N GLU A 60 11.19 -45.27 134.20
CA GLU A 60 11.47 -43.83 134.21
C GLU A 60 12.98 -43.58 134.10
N GLU A 61 13.80 -44.33 134.84
CA GLU A 61 15.26 -44.29 134.70
C GLU A 61 15.74 -44.68 133.29
N LEU A 62 15.17 -45.72 132.68
CA LEU A 62 15.52 -46.15 131.32
C LEU A 62 15.14 -45.07 130.28
N THR A 63 14.04 -44.36 130.51
CA THR A 63 13.60 -43.23 129.68
C THR A 63 14.53 -42.04 129.84
N MET A 64 14.90 -41.68 131.06
CA MET A 64 15.88 -40.63 131.36
C MET A 64 17.26 -40.94 130.77
N LEU A 65 17.72 -42.20 130.84
CA LEU A 65 19.00 -42.62 130.25
C LEU A 65 18.98 -42.55 128.72
N ARG A 66 17.85 -42.86 128.07
CA ARG A 66 17.69 -42.68 126.62
C ARG A 66 17.71 -41.22 126.21
N GLU A 67 17.07 -40.33 126.98
CA GLU A 67 17.16 -38.89 126.75
C GLU A 67 18.58 -38.37 126.92
N LYS A 68 19.29 -38.81 127.97
CA LYS A 68 20.69 -38.44 128.21
C LYS A 68 21.62 -38.93 127.10
N LEU A 69 21.39 -40.15 126.58
CA LEU A 69 22.10 -40.68 125.41
C LEU A 69 21.80 -39.84 124.16
N GLY A 70 20.53 -39.46 123.94
CA GLY A 70 20.13 -38.57 122.85
C GLY A 70 20.78 -37.19 122.91
N GLN A 71 20.93 -36.63 124.11
CA GLN A 71 21.65 -35.37 124.34
C GLN A 71 23.15 -35.52 124.06
N LEU A 72 23.80 -36.59 124.54
CA LEU A 72 25.22 -36.85 124.29
C LEU A 72 25.53 -37.10 122.81
N VAL A 73 24.63 -37.75 122.06
CA VAL A 73 24.78 -37.93 120.61
C VAL A 73 24.66 -36.58 119.87
N LYS A 74 23.72 -35.73 120.28
CA LYS A 74 23.62 -34.36 119.75
C LYS A 74 24.85 -33.53 120.09
N GLU A 75 25.41 -33.68 121.28
CA GLU A 75 26.61 -32.98 121.74
C GLU A 75 27.89 -33.47 121.02
N LYS A 76 28.00 -34.77 120.73
CA LYS A 76 29.07 -35.33 119.89
C LYS A 76 29.01 -34.78 118.47
N ASN A 77 27.83 -34.69 117.89
CA ASN A 77 27.63 -34.15 116.54
C ASN A 77 27.88 -32.63 116.48
N SER A 78 27.63 -31.89 117.56
CA SER A 78 27.99 -30.47 117.64
C SER A 78 29.47 -30.23 117.92
N ARG A 79 30.17 -31.09 118.68
CA ARG A 79 31.64 -31.04 118.83
C ARG A 79 32.40 -31.43 117.55
N ASN A 80 31.82 -32.26 116.68
CA ASN A 80 32.35 -32.53 115.34
C ASN A 80 32.17 -31.37 114.33
N LYS A 81 31.63 -30.21 114.75
CA LYS A 81 31.71 -28.94 113.99
C LYS A 81 33.05 -28.22 114.17
N ILE A 82 34.14 -28.93 114.44
CA ILE A 82 35.45 -28.45 113.97
C ILE A 82 35.40 -28.59 112.45
N THR A 83 35.07 -27.47 111.84
CA THR A 83 34.95 -27.20 110.43
C THR A 83 36.09 -27.85 109.64
N ASN A 84 35.74 -28.71 108.68
CA ASN A 84 36.66 -29.16 107.64
C ASN A 84 36.90 -28.01 106.65
N LEU A 85 37.55 -26.92 107.11
CA LEU A 85 37.90 -25.71 106.33
C LEU A 85 38.52 -26.08 104.99
N GLN A 86 39.31 -27.15 104.96
CA GLN A 86 40.00 -27.64 103.79
C GLN A 86 39.06 -28.13 102.69
N SER A 87 37.91 -28.71 103.06
CA SER A 87 36.86 -29.10 102.10
C SER A 87 36.16 -27.87 101.52
N ALA A 88 35.84 -26.87 102.35
CA ALA A 88 35.21 -25.63 101.90
C ALA A 88 36.14 -24.83 100.96
N ILE A 89 37.44 -24.74 101.28
CA ILE A 89 38.45 -24.11 100.43
C ILE A 89 38.59 -24.84 99.08
N LYS A 90 38.53 -26.18 99.07
CA LYS A 90 38.53 -26.96 97.82
C LYS A 90 37.31 -26.68 96.96
N HIS A 91 36.12 -26.57 97.54
CA HIS A 91 34.90 -26.21 96.80
C HIS A 91 34.96 -24.79 96.23
N ALA A 92 35.37 -23.80 97.04
CA ALA A 92 35.55 -22.43 96.57
C ALA A 92 36.60 -22.32 95.46
N ASN A 93 37.73 -23.03 95.56
CA ASN A 93 38.74 -23.10 94.50
C ASN A 93 38.20 -23.74 93.22
N HIS A 94 37.38 -24.78 93.34
CA HIS A 94 36.73 -25.40 92.18
C HIS A 94 35.78 -24.43 91.48
N GLU A 95 34.97 -23.69 92.24
CA GLU A 95 34.05 -22.68 91.73
C GLU A 95 34.79 -21.50 91.05
N VAL A 96 35.85 -21.00 91.67
CA VAL A 96 36.72 -19.97 91.07
C VAL A 96 37.34 -20.45 89.74
N ASN A 97 37.75 -21.72 89.66
CA ASN A 97 38.30 -22.27 88.43
C ASN A 97 37.23 -22.45 87.34
N LEU A 98 36.00 -22.77 87.72
CA LEU A 98 34.86 -22.84 86.80
C LEU A 98 34.50 -21.46 86.25
N LEU A 99 34.45 -20.45 87.12
CA LEU A 99 34.21 -19.05 86.73
C LEU A 99 35.34 -18.52 85.83
N LYS A 100 36.60 -18.85 86.11
CA LYS A 100 37.73 -18.49 85.23
C LYS A 100 37.57 -19.07 83.82
N ARG A 101 37.21 -20.35 83.70
CA ARG A 101 36.94 -20.96 82.37
C ARG A 101 35.79 -20.27 81.64
N GLN A 102 34.70 -19.97 82.35
CA GLN A 102 33.57 -19.23 81.77
C GLN A 102 33.97 -17.83 81.30
N ILE A 103 34.81 -17.12 82.07
CA ILE A 103 35.34 -15.81 81.68
C ILE A 103 36.22 -15.92 80.44
N ASP A 104 37.09 -16.92 80.36
CA ASP A 104 37.96 -17.14 79.19
C ASP A 104 37.16 -17.50 77.94
N GLU A 105 36.13 -18.35 78.07
CA GLU A 105 35.20 -18.65 76.98
C GLU A 105 34.44 -17.41 76.49
N LEU A 106 33.96 -16.57 77.41
CA LEU A 106 33.26 -15.33 77.07
C LEU A 106 34.19 -14.31 76.42
N LYS A 107 35.44 -14.20 76.88
CA LYS A 107 36.47 -13.36 76.24
C LYS A 107 36.74 -13.81 74.81
N HIS A 108 36.90 -15.12 74.58
CA HIS A 108 37.12 -15.67 73.24
C HIS A 108 35.91 -15.41 72.32
N LYS A 109 34.68 -15.61 72.81
CA LYS A 109 33.46 -15.31 72.05
C LYS A 109 33.34 -13.83 71.69
N LYS A 110 33.67 -12.94 72.64
CA LYS A 110 33.70 -11.49 72.40
C LYS A 110 34.71 -11.12 71.32
N GLU A 111 35.91 -11.67 71.39
CA GLU A 111 36.99 -11.43 70.41
C GLU A 111 36.57 -11.87 68.99
N LEU A 112 35.97 -13.05 68.87
CA LEU A 112 35.42 -13.54 67.59
C LEU A 112 34.31 -12.62 67.06
N SER A 113 33.41 -12.15 67.93
CA SER A 113 32.34 -11.23 67.53
C SER A 113 32.90 -9.89 67.04
N ILE A 114 33.94 -9.37 67.69
CA ILE A 114 34.60 -8.12 67.27
C ILE A 114 35.25 -8.28 65.89
N ARG A 115 35.95 -9.39 65.64
CA ARG A 115 36.54 -9.66 64.31
C ARG A 115 35.48 -9.76 63.22
N SER A 116 34.41 -10.50 63.47
CA SER A 116 33.30 -10.63 62.51
C SER A 116 32.62 -9.29 62.22
N GLN A 117 32.49 -8.43 63.24
CA GLN A 117 31.97 -7.07 63.06
C GLN A 117 32.92 -6.21 62.21
N GLN A 118 34.22 -6.24 62.47
CA GLN A 118 35.21 -5.50 61.68
C GLN A 118 35.24 -5.95 60.21
N GLU A 119 35.15 -7.26 59.95
CA GLU A 119 35.03 -7.79 58.59
C GLU A 119 33.76 -7.27 57.89
N SER A 120 32.63 -7.27 58.60
CA SER A 120 31.36 -6.76 58.08
C SER A 120 31.41 -5.25 57.80
N GLU A 121 32.10 -4.48 58.63
CA GLU A 121 32.30 -3.04 58.43
C GLU A 121 33.18 -2.74 57.21
N ILE A 122 34.23 -3.54 56.98
CA ILE A 122 35.08 -3.43 55.78
C ILE A 122 34.26 -3.74 54.52
N ILE A 123 33.44 -4.79 54.56
CA ILE A 123 32.55 -5.16 53.45
C ILE A 123 31.56 -4.02 53.16
N LEU A 124 30.93 -3.46 54.19
CA LEU A 124 30.01 -2.33 54.06
C LEU A 124 30.71 -1.08 53.47
N ALA A 125 31.93 -0.79 53.91
CA ALA A 125 32.72 0.33 53.38
C ALA A 125 33.07 0.14 51.90
N ASN A 126 33.36 -1.10 51.47
CA ASN A 126 33.58 -1.42 50.06
C ASN A 126 32.31 -1.24 49.22
N PHE A 127 31.14 -1.67 49.72
CA PHE A 127 29.86 -1.45 49.03
C PHE A 127 29.53 0.04 48.88
N LYS A 128 29.72 0.84 49.94
CA LYS A 128 29.49 2.29 49.88
C LYS A 128 30.43 2.99 48.91
N ARG A 129 31.70 2.55 48.80
CA ARG A 129 32.62 3.08 47.78
C ARG A 129 32.20 2.73 46.36
N ALA A 130 31.74 1.49 46.14
CA ALA A 130 31.27 1.05 44.82
C ALA A 130 30.05 1.85 44.34
N GLU A 131 29.17 2.28 45.25
CA GLU A 131 28.00 3.11 44.93
C GLU A 131 28.38 4.54 44.48
N THR A 132 29.53 5.06 44.95
CA THR A 132 30.00 6.42 44.63
C THR A 132 31.00 6.49 43.47
N CYS A 133 31.56 5.36 43.04
CA CYS A 133 32.51 5.33 41.93
C CYS A 133 31.76 5.14 40.61
N GLU A 134 31.79 6.14 39.73
CA GLU A 134 31.36 5.98 38.33
C GLU A 134 32.08 4.77 37.72
N HIS A 135 31.31 3.76 37.31
CA HIS A 135 31.88 2.55 36.76
C HIS A 135 32.49 2.88 35.38
N PRO A 136 33.72 2.46 35.07
CA PRO A 136 34.34 2.74 33.76
C PRO A 136 33.51 2.22 32.58
N GLU A 137 32.68 1.20 32.82
CA GLU A 137 31.71 0.70 31.85
C GLU A 137 30.60 1.70 31.53
N GLU A 138 30.17 2.52 32.48
CA GLU A 138 29.13 3.53 32.27
C GLU A 138 29.65 4.65 31.35
N ALA A 139 30.91 5.07 31.54
CA ALA A 139 31.59 5.98 30.62
C ALA A 139 31.74 5.36 29.21
N MET A 140 32.06 4.06 29.12
CA MET A 140 32.14 3.34 27.84
C MET A 140 30.77 3.26 27.14
N ILE A 141 29.70 2.96 27.89
CA ILE A 141 28.32 2.93 27.38
C ILE A 141 27.94 4.31 26.85
N GLN A 142 28.30 5.38 27.55
CA GLN A 142 28.00 6.74 27.12
C GLN A 142 28.77 7.12 25.84
N ASP A 143 30.05 6.76 25.72
CA ASP A 143 30.80 6.97 24.48
C ASP A 143 30.21 6.15 23.31
N MET A 144 29.82 4.90 23.57
CA MET A 144 29.16 4.07 22.56
C MET A 144 27.82 4.66 22.11
N LYS A 145 27.00 5.18 23.02
CA LYS A 145 25.76 5.91 22.67
C LYS A 145 26.05 7.13 21.81
N ASN A 146 27.01 7.96 22.21
CA ASN A 146 27.40 9.14 21.43
C ASN A 146 27.91 8.77 20.03
N ARG A 147 28.63 7.66 19.87
CA ARG A 147 29.07 7.15 18.56
C ARG A 147 27.89 6.66 17.73
N LEU A 148 26.94 5.95 18.34
CA LEU A 148 25.74 5.48 17.67
C LEU A 148 24.88 6.65 17.19
N ASP A 149 24.68 7.68 18.01
CA ASP A 149 23.92 8.87 17.62
C ASP A 149 24.59 9.61 16.45
N LYS A 150 25.93 9.77 16.49
CA LYS A 150 26.68 10.32 15.35
C LYS A 150 26.54 9.47 14.09
N ALA A 151 26.50 8.15 14.20
CA ALA A 151 26.29 7.25 13.07
C ALA A 151 24.85 7.38 12.52
N ASN A 152 23.86 7.51 13.39
CA ASN A 152 22.46 7.72 13.01
C ASN A 152 22.27 9.05 12.29
N ILE A 153 22.84 10.15 12.80
CA ILE A 153 22.80 11.47 12.14
C ILE A 153 23.40 11.37 10.73
N LYS A 154 24.58 10.75 10.59
CA LYS A 154 25.21 10.55 9.27
C LYS A 154 24.36 9.69 8.33
N ASN A 155 23.67 8.69 8.86
CA ASN A 155 22.78 7.85 8.08
C ASN A 155 21.55 8.65 7.58
N GLU A 156 20.94 9.45 8.44
CA GLU A 156 19.83 10.34 8.09
C GLU A 156 20.23 11.38 7.04
N GLU A 157 21.41 12.00 7.19
CA GLU A 157 22.00 12.89 6.19
C GLU A 157 22.18 12.18 4.85
N THR A 158 22.75 10.97 4.86
CA THR A 158 22.95 10.17 3.65
C THR A 158 21.62 9.85 2.96
N VAL A 159 20.59 9.47 3.72
CA VAL A 159 19.24 9.23 3.20
C VAL A 159 18.65 10.51 2.59
N HIS A 160 18.86 11.66 3.23
CA HIS A 160 18.42 12.95 2.69
C HIS A 160 19.15 13.28 1.37
N LEU A 161 20.47 13.09 1.31
CA LEU A 161 21.24 13.26 0.06
C LEU A 161 20.76 12.31 -1.05
N MET A 162 20.50 11.04 -0.74
CA MET A 162 19.96 10.09 -1.72
C MET A 162 18.62 10.55 -2.29
N LYS A 163 17.71 11.07 -1.44
CA LYS A 163 16.43 11.63 -1.91
C LYS A 163 16.64 12.85 -2.81
N LEU A 164 17.60 13.72 -2.48
CA LEU A 164 17.93 14.87 -3.31
C LEU A 164 18.47 14.45 -4.68
N TYR A 165 19.42 13.50 -4.71
CA TYR A 165 19.95 12.96 -5.97
C TYR A 165 18.86 12.28 -6.81
N ALA A 166 17.97 11.51 -6.19
CA ALA A 166 16.83 10.91 -6.89
C ALA A 166 15.93 11.98 -7.55
N LYS A 167 15.72 13.11 -6.87
CA LYS A 167 14.96 14.25 -7.41
C LYS A 167 15.71 14.92 -8.57
N ILE A 168 17.02 15.09 -8.46
CA ILE A 168 17.87 15.62 -9.55
C ILE A 168 17.78 14.70 -10.78
N ILE A 169 17.93 13.39 -10.61
CA ILE A 169 17.81 12.41 -11.69
C ILE A 169 16.44 12.52 -12.36
N THR A 170 15.36 12.59 -11.58
CA THR A 170 14.00 12.72 -12.12
C THR A 170 13.82 14.00 -12.94
N LEU A 171 14.44 15.12 -12.53
CA LEU A 171 14.43 16.37 -13.30
C LEU A 171 15.22 16.25 -14.59
N LEU A 172 16.39 15.61 -14.56
CA LEU A 172 17.22 15.37 -15.75
C LEU A 172 16.51 14.44 -16.75
N ASP A 173 15.84 13.39 -16.28
CA ASP A 173 15.05 12.50 -17.13
C ASP A 173 13.86 13.23 -17.75
N LYS A 174 13.20 14.11 -16.98
CA LYS A 174 12.13 14.96 -17.52
C LYS A 174 12.67 15.91 -18.59
N GLN A 175 13.81 16.55 -18.37
CA GLN A 175 14.45 17.40 -19.37
C GLN A 175 14.85 16.61 -20.62
N LYS A 176 15.46 15.43 -20.45
CA LYS A 176 15.80 14.52 -21.55
C LYS A 176 14.56 14.18 -22.37
N SER A 177 13.47 13.77 -21.71
CA SER A 177 12.20 13.45 -22.38
C SER A 177 11.58 14.64 -23.12
N HIS A 178 11.83 15.87 -22.68
CA HIS A 178 11.35 17.09 -23.34
C HIS A 178 12.21 17.47 -24.56
N TRP A 179 13.54 17.37 -24.44
CA TRP A 179 14.45 17.77 -25.50
C TRP A 179 14.59 16.74 -26.61
N THR A 180 14.50 15.44 -26.33
CA THR A 180 14.66 14.39 -27.35
C THR A 180 13.66 14.53 -28.52
N PRO A 181 12.35 14.73 -28.31
CA PRO A 181 11.40 14.95 -29.41
C PRO A 181 11.70 16.22 -30.22
N ILE A 182 12.14 17.28 -29.57
CA ILE A 182 12.49 18.55 -30.23
C ILE A 182 13.70 18.34 -31.15
N ILE A 183 14.73 17.66 -30.66
CA ILE A 183 15.92 17.32 -31.44
C ILE A 183 15.56 16.42 -32.62
N GLN A 184 14.74 15.38 -32.41
CA GLN A 184 14.28 14.49 -33.47
C GLN A 184 13.46 15.23 -34.54
N ALA A 185 12.56 16.13 -34.13
CA ALA A 185 11.79 16.95 -35.06
C ALA A 185 12.69 17.88 -35.89
N LYS A 186 13.72 18.48 -35.27
CA LYS A 186 14.69 19.31 -35.96
C LYS A 186 15.58 18.51 -36.91
N GLN A 187 15.97 17.29 -36.53
CA GLN A 187 16.70 16.40 -37.44
C GLN A 187 15.84 16.03 -38.66
N ALA A 188 14.57 15.66 -38.45
CA ALA A 188 13.67 15.37 -39.55
C ALA A 188 13.43 16.58 -40.48
N GLU A 189 13.42 17.80 -39.94
CA GLU A 189 13.34 19.04 -40.73
C GLU A 189 14.61 19.24 -41.58
N ILE A 190 15.79 18.99 -41.02
CA ILE A 190 17.07 19.03 -41.74
C ILE A 190 17.09 18.02 -42.87
N ASP A 191 16.69 16.77 -42.60
CA ASP A 191 16.68 15.70 -43.60
C ASP A 191 15.73 16.02 -44.77
N ARG A 192 14.55 16.61 -44.49
CA ARG A 192 13.64 17.10 -45.53
C ARG A 192 14.27 18.20 -46.37
N LYS A 193 14.87 19.21 -45.75
CA LYS A 193 15.54 20.30 -46.48
C LYS A 193 16.72 19.79 -47.32
N GLN A 194 17.46 18.80 -46.81
CA GLN A 194 18.56 18.20 -47.55
C GLN A 194 18.05 17.44 -48.79
N LYS A 195 16.89 16.78 -48.69
CA LYS A 195 16.22 16.17 -49.84
C LYS A 195 15.77 17.24 -50.85
N ASP A 196 15.12 18.30 -50.40
CA ASP A 196 14.68 19.40 -51.26
C ASP A 196 15.85 20.05 -52.01
N ILE A 197 16.98 20.26 -51.33
CA ILE A 197 18.22 20.76 -51.95
C ILE A 197 18.71 19.77 -53.02
N SER A 198 18.68 18.47 -52.74
CA SER A 198 19.12 17.44 -53.69
C SER A 198 18.22 17.40 -54.94
N ASP A 199 16.90 17.51 -54.74
CA ASP A 199 15.92 17.57 -55.81
C ASP A 199 16.08 18.84 -56.66
N LEU A 200 16.30 20.00 -56.03
CA LEU A 200 16.60 21.26 -56.73
C LEU A 200 17.91 21.17 -57.52
N GLN A 201 18.95 20.54 -56.98
CA GLN A 201 20.19 20.29 -57.71
C GLN A 201 19.96 19.39 -58.92
N PHE A 202 19.11 18.37 -58.80
CA PHE A 202 18.74 17.51 -59.93
C PHE A 202 18.00 18.30 -61.01
N ILE A 203 16.98 19.08 -60.63
CA ILE A 203 16.25 19.95 -61.56
C ILE A 203 17.18 20.94 -62.24
N ALA A 204 18.12 21.55 -61.51
CA ALA A 204 19.10 22.47 -62.07
C ALA A 204 20.02 21.81 -63.10
N ARG A 205 20.50 20.58 -62.83
CA ARG A 205 21.29 19.80 -63.79
C ARG A 205 20.48 19.46 -65.04
N ASP A 206 19.25 19.01 -64.86
CA ASP A 206 18.35 18.64 -65.96
C ASP A 206 17.98 19.86 -66.83
N SER A 207 17.73 21.01 -66.19
CA SER A 207 17.47 22.29 -66.86
C SER A 207 18.68 22.75 -67.67
N ARG A 208 19.89 22.62 -67.11
CA ARG A 208 21.14 22.94 -67.83
C ARG A 208 21.38 21.99 -69.00
N HIS A 209 21.06 20.71 -68.85
CA HIS A 209 21.16 19.72 -69.92
C HIS A 209 20.16 20.02 -71.04
N SER A 210 18.91 20.29 -70.70
CA SER A 210 17.86 20.70 -71.63
C SER A 210 18.22 21.96 -72.40
N LEU A 211 18.77 22.98 -71.72
CA LEU A 211 19.30 24.18 -72.37
C LEU A 211 20.41 23.83 -73.36
N SER A 212 21.36 22.98 -72.97
CA SER A 212 22.45 22.56 -73.85
C SER A 212 21.96 21.84 -75.11
N ILE A 213 20.94 20.98 -74.98
CA ILE A 213 20.31 20.29 -76.12
C ILE A 213 19.57 21.29 -77.01
N ALA A 214 18.78 22.20 -76.42
CA ALA A 214 18.06 23.21 -77.18
C ALA A 214 19.01 24.13 -77.94
N SER A 215 20.12 24.56 -77.32
CA SER A 215 21.15 25.35 -77.98
C SER A 215 21.84 24.59 -79.10
N SER A 216 22.19 23.31 -78.91
CA SER A 216 22.84 22.52 -79.96
C SER A 216 21.91 22.29 -81.16
N GLU A 217 20.64 21.97 -80.93
CA GLU A 217 19.63 21.81 -81.99
C GLU A 217 19.33 23.15 -82.67
N TYR A 218 19.30 24.26 -81.95
CA TYR A 218 19.20 25.61 -82.54
C TYR A 218 20.36 25.87 -83.52
N TYR A 219 21.61 25.69 -83.09
CA TYR A 219 22.77 25.92 -83.97
C TYR A 219 22.80 24.95 -85.16
N ARG A 220 22.41 23.70 -84.95
CA ARG A 220 22.30 22.69 -86.02
C ARG A 220 21.27 23.10 -87.07
N THR A 221 20.08 23.50 -86.64
CA THR A 221 18.99 23.92 -87.54
C THR A 221 19.32 25.24 -88.24
N GLU A 222 19.95 26.18 -87.54
CA GLU A 222 20.47 27.43 -88.13
C GLU A 222 21.49 27.14 -89.24
N ALA A 223 22.46 26.25 -88.98
CA ALA A 223 23.45 25.85 -89.98
C ALA A 223 22.79 25.17 -91.20
N GLN A 224 21.80 24.30 -91.00
CA GLN A 224 21.04 23.67 -92.08
C GLN A 224 20.25 24.69 -92.90
N CYS A 225 19.56 25.63 -92.25
CA CYS A 225 18.83 26.71 -92.91
C CYS A 225 19.76 27.61 -93.74
N ASN A 226 20.93 27.97 -93.20
CA ASN A 226 21.92 28.78 -93.91
C ASN A 226 22.49 28.03 -95.11
N ALA A 227 22.84 26.74 -94.97
CA ALA A 227 23.28 25.91 -96.08
C ALA A 227 22.20 25.75 -97.17
N ALA A 228 20.93 25.58 -96.78
CA ALA A 228 19.81 25.51 -97.71
C ALA A 228 19.60 26.84 -98.46
N ARG A 229 19.72 27.99 -97.76
CA ARG A 229 19.69 29.33 -98.39
C ARG A 229 20.83 29.50 -99.39
N GLN A 230 22.06 29.17 -99.01
CA GLN A 230 23.23 29.24 -99.91
C GLN A 230 23.04 28.36 -101.17
N LYS A 231 22.55 27.12 -101.01
CA LYS A 231 22.22 26.23 -102.14
C LYS A 231 21.12 26.81 -103.02
N ARG A 232 20.08 27.40 -102.45
CA ARG A 232 19.00 28.04 -103.21
C ARG A 232 19.52 29.24 -103.97
N ASP A 233 20.32 30.09 -103.33
CA ASP A 233 20.83 31.31 -103.94
C ASP A 233 21.85 31.00 -105.05
N SER A 234 22.67 29.95 -104.90
CA SER A 234 23.53 29.45 -105.98
C SER A 234 22.71 28.90 -107.16
N LEU A 235 21.67 28.10 -106.92
CA LEU A 235 20.76 27.60 -107.96
C LEU A 235 20.02 28.74 -108.67
N LEU A 236 19.55 29.75 -107.94
CA LEU A 236 18.92 30.94 -108.52
C LEU A 236 19.91 31.73 -109.38
N THR A 237 21.17 31.80 -108.98
CA THR A 237 22.22 32.46 -109.77
C THR A 237 22.47 31.71 -111.07
N ILE A 238 22.63 30.38 -111.02
CA ILE A 238 22.76 29.53 -112.21
C ILE A 238 21.54 29.69 -113.13
N LYS A 239 20.32 29.66 -112.59
CA LYS A 239 19.10 29.85 -113.39
C LYS A 239 19.00 31.24 -114.00
N LYS A 240 19.39 32.29 -113.27
CA LYS A 240 19.45 33.66 -113.81
C LYS A 240 20.44 33.75 -114.96
N GLU A 241 21.59 33.10 -114.85
CA GLU A 241 22.59 33.07 -115.91
C GLU A 241 22.11 32.27 -117.14
N GLN A 242 21.48 31.11 -116.93
CA GLN A 242 20.83 30.35 -118.00
C GLN A 242 19.69 31.14 -118.68
N ALA A 243 18.87 31.87 -117.90
CA ALA A 243 17.81 32.71 -118.44
C ALA A 243 18.37 33.88 -119.26
N LYS A 244 19.46 34.52 -118.81
CA LYS A 244 20.17 35.54 -119.61
C LYS A 244 20.70 34.95 -120.92
N ALA A 245 21.31 33.77 -120.88
CA ALA A 245 21.80 33.08 -122.06
C ALA A 245 20.67 32.68 -123.03
N ASN A 246 19.52 32.21 -122.51
CA ASN A 246 18.36 31.86 -123.31
C ASN A 246 17.64 33.08 -123.89
N ASN A 247 17.54 34.18 -123.15
CA ASN A 247 16.95 35.42 -123.66
C ASN A 247 17.81 36.00 -124.79
N ALA A 248 19.15 35.94 -124.65
CA ALA A 248 20.07 36.27 -125.73
C ALA A 248 19.87 35.38 -126.98
N ARG A 249 19.43 34.13 -126.84
CA ARG A 249 19.06 33.25 -127.96
C ARG A 249 17.69 33.57 -128.55
N GLN A 250 16.69 33.89 -127.73
CA GLN A 250 15.33 34.19 -128.21
C GLN A 250 15.22 35.51 -128.98
N ILE A 251 16.02 36.53 -128.65
CA ILE A 251 16.10 37.77 -129.44
C ILE A 251 16.54 37.45 -130.89
N ILE A 252 17.27 36.35 -131.12
CA ILE A 252 17.66 35.90 -132.47
C ILE A 252 16.50 35.17 -133.18
N GLU A 253 15.55 34.59 -132.45
CA GLU A 253 14.43 33.78 -132.99
C GLU A 253 13.12 34.56 -133.20
N THR A 254 12.83 35.57 -132.40
CA THR A 254 11.54 36.31 -132.44
C THR A 254 11.35 37.23 -133.66
N ASP A 255 12.33 37.32 -134.56
CA ASP A 255 12.16 38.01 -135.84
C ASP A 255 11.35 37.20 -136.88
N PHE A 256 11.02 35.92 -136.63
CA PHE A 256 10.52 35.04 -137.70
C PHE A 256 9.02 34.67 -137.74
N ASP A 257 8.25 34.65 -136.64
CA ASP A 257 6.91 34.00 -136.67
C ASP A 257 5.80 34.67 -135.84
N GLN A 258 4.90 35.42 -136.51
CA GLN A 258 3.54 35.70 -136.03
C GLN A 258 2.54 35.73 -137.20
N LYS A 259 1.62 34.75 -137.30
CA LYS A 259 0.25 34.91 -137.84
C LYS A 259 -0.68 33.70 -137.62
N ALA A 260 -1.92 34.01 -137.22
CA ALA A 260 -3.21 33.26 -137.31
C ALA A 260 -3.50 32.10 -136.33
N SER A 261 -4.75 31.71 -135.99
CA SER A 261 -6.08 32.31 -135.69
C SER A 261 -7.04 31.12 -135.40
N LYS A 262 -8.10 31.30 -134.59
CA LYS A 262 -9.12 30.30 -134.16
C LYS A 262 -10.41 30.31 -135.01
N PRO A 263 -11.30 29.28 -134.93
CA PRO A 263 -12.75 29.54 -134.69
C PRO A 263 -13.54 28.47 -133.86
N GLN A 264 -14.83 28.77 -133.59
CA GLN A 264 -15.85 28.10 -132.72
C GLN A 264 -17.05 27.47 -133.51
N PRO A 265 -17.98 26.67 -132.89
CA PRO A 265 -18.96 25.76 -133.55
C PRO A 265 -20.48 26.06 -133.30
N SER A 266 -21.41 25.28 -133.90
CA SER A 266 -22.88 25.33 -133.61
C SER A 266 -23.62 23.97 -133.65
N LEU A 267 -24.77 23.92 -132.94
CA LEU A 267 -25.73 22.83 -132.69
C LEU A 267 -26.75 22.59 -133.84
N ASN A 268 -27.45 21.43 -133.91
CA ASN A 268 -28.91 21.26 -133.63
C ASN A 268 -29.55 19.88 -133.98
N SER A 269 -30.68 19.59 -133.31
CA SER A 269 -31.91 18.88 -133.76
C SER A 269 -32.20 17.38 -133.49
N GLN A 270 -33.47 17.12 -133.11
CA GLN A 270 -34.22 15.87 -132.82
C GLN A 270 -35.40 15.73 -133.82
N PRO A 271 -36.03 14.55 -134.09
CA PRO A 271 -37.26 14.13 -133.35
C PRO A 271 -37.70 12.62 -133.35
N SER A 272 -38.76 12.34 -132.55
CA SER A 272 -39.83 11.28 -132.65
C SER A 272 -39.51 9.85 -132.16
N VAL A 273 -40.01 9.24 -131.06
CA VAL A 273 -41.19 9.32 -130.14
C VAL A 273 -42.55 8.85 -130.69
N LEU A 274 -42.82 7.53 -130.70
CA LEU A 274 -44.03 6.95 -130.05
C LEU A 274 -44.14 5.42 -130.16
N ARG A 275 -43.54 4.78 -131.17
CA ARG A 275 -43.63 3.31 -131.36
C ARG A 275 -42.73 2.48 -130.42
N ASN A 276 -41.89 3.17 -129.64
CA ASN A 276 -40.94 2.57 -128.71
C ASN A 276 -41.53 2.27 -127.32
N LYS A 277 -42.72 2.77 -126.94
CA LYS A 277 -43.14 2.80 -125.51
C LYS A 277 -43.34 1.43 -124.85
N MET A 278 -43.85 0.42 -125.56
CA MET A 278 -44.15 -0.88 -124.93
C MET A 278 -42.93 -1.81 -124.83
N ASN A 279 -42.08 -1.82 -125.86
CA ASN A 279 -40.74 -2.44 -125.77
C ASN A 279 -39.81 -1.65 -124.83
N LYS A 280 -40.00 -0.33 -124.72
CA LYS A 280 -39.29 0.51 -123.74
C LYS A 280 -39.64 0.10 -122.32
N ALA A 281 -40.90 -0.13 -121.95
CA ALA A 281 -41.24 -0.52 -120.57
C ALA A 281 -40.62 -1.87 -120.15
N ALA A 282 -40.60 -2.87 -121.04
CA ALA A 282 -39.95 -4.16 -120.76
C ALA A 282 -38.42 -4.06 -120.73
N ARG A 283 -37.85 -3.25 -121.63
CA ARG A 283 -36.41 -2.92 -121.64
C ARG A 283 -36.01 -2.13 -120.41
N GLU A 284 -36.83 -1.16 -119.99
CA GLU A 284 -36.66 -0.29 -118.83
C GLU A 284 -36.75 -1.11 -117.54
N LYS A 285 -37.66 -2.08 -117.41
CA LYS A 285 -37.68 -3.01 -116.26
C LYS A 285 -36.47 -3.95 -116.21
N ARG A 286 -35.89 -4.31 -117.36
CA ARG A 286 -34.64 -5.10 -117.43
C ARG A 286 -33.43 -4.21 -117.14
N GLU A 287 -33.41 -2.99 -117.67
CA GLU A 287 -32.38 -1.98 -117.48
C GLU A 287 -32.36 -1.48 -116.03
N GLU A 288 -33.51 -1.31 -115.39
CA GLU A 288 -33.64 -0.97 -113.97
C GLU A 288 -33.07 -2.08 -113.09
N ARG A 289 -33.34 -3.35 -113.42
CA ARG A 289 -32.69 -4.49 -112.74
C ARG A 289 -31.17 -4.51 -112.96
N TYR A 290 -30.72 -4.18 -114.16
CA TYR A 290 -29.29 -4.02 -114.43
C TYR A 290 -28.68 -2.86 -113.64
N ARG A 291 -29.37 -1.71 -113.52
CA ARG A 291 -28.93 -0.58 -112.70
C ARG A 291 -28.86 -0.94 -111.22
N GLN A 292 -29.86 -1.64 -110.69
CA GLN A 292 -29.85 -2.11 -109.30
C GLN A 292 -28.70 -3.07 -109.04
N VAL A 293 -28.49 -4.07 -109.90
CA VAL A 293 -27.38 -5.02 -109.78
C VAL A 293 -26.03 -4.29 -109.94
N SER A 294 -25.92 -3.37 -110.90
CA SER A 294 -24.70 -2.58 -111.13
C SER A 294 -24.41 -1.65 -109.96
N SER A 295 -25.44 -1.06 -109.33
CA SER A 295 -25.32 -0.27 -108.10
C SER A 295 -24.76 -1.10 -106.96
N VAL A 296 -25.23 -2.34 -106.79
CA VAL A 296 -24.70 -3.25 -105.77
C VAL A 296 -23.23 -3.61 -106.07
N TYR A 297 -22.87 -3.84 -107.34
CA TYR A 297 -21.47 -4.10 -107.71
C TYR A 297 -20.57 -2.87 -107.56
N GLU A 298 -21.08 -1.65 -107.77
CA GLU A 298 -20.35 -0.41 -107.48
C GLU A 298 -20.20 -0.20 -105.97
N GLU A 299 -21.23 -0.45 -105.16
CA GLU A 299 -21.12 -0.41 -103.71
C GLU A 299 -20.11 -1.42 -103.16
N ILE A 300 -20.09 -2.63 -103.72
CA ILE A 300 -19.07 -3.65 -103.39
C ILE A 300 -17.68 -3.14 -103.82
N ARG A 301 -17.55 -2.57 -105.01
CA ARG A 301 -16.27 -2.03 -105.50
C ARG A 301 -15.77 -0.89 -104.63
N ASP A 302 -16.64 0.02 -104.24
CA ASP A 302 -16.31 1.19 -103.42
C ASP A 302 -15.88 0.76 -102.01
N ARG A 303 -16.48 -0.31 -101.46
CA ARG A 303 -16.12 -0.83 -100.13
C ARG A 303 -14.87 -1.71 -100.12
N PHE A 304 -14.65 -2.53 -101.14
CA PHE A 304 -13.57 -3.53 -101.16
C PHE A 304 -12.44 -3.22 -102.16
N GLY A 305 -12.59 -2.20 -103.00
CA GLY A 305 -11.64 -1.84 -104.05
C GLY A 305 -11.58 -2.84 -105.22
N THR A 306 -12.36 -3.92 -105.18
CA THR A 306 -12.35 -5.01 -106.17
C THR A 306 -13.73 -5.66 -106.29
N ASN A 307 -14.04 -6.23 -107.46
CA ASN A 307 -15.25 -7.03 -107.70
C ASN A 307 -14.94 -8.54 -107.71
N ASP A 308 -13.70 -8.91 -107.41
CA ASP A 308 -13.24 -10.30 -107.42
C ASP A 308 -13.69 -11.02 -106.13
N PRO A 309 -14.58 -12.03 -106.21
CA PRO A 309 -15.13 -12.68 -105.04
C PRO A 309 -14.08 -13.41 -104.19
N GLU A 310 -13.00 -13.92 -104.80
CA GLU A 310 -11.95 -14.63 -104.05
C GLU A 310 -11.15 -13.67 -103.15
N LYS A 311 -10.87 -12.46 -103.64
CA LYS A 311 -10.18 -11.41 -102.87
C LYS A 311 -11.05 -10.87 -101.75
N ILE A 312 -12.35 -10.71 -101.99
CA ILE A 312 -13.30 -10.29 -100.95
C ILE A 312 -13.40 -11.37 -99.86
N GLN A 313 -13.46 -12.64 -100.24
CA GLN A 313 -13.45 -13.75 -99.28
C GLN A 313 -12.16 -13.80 -98.47
N ALA A 314 -11.00 -13.64 -99.12
CA ALA A 314 -9.69 -13.56 -98.47
C ALA A 314 -9.62 -12.41 -97.45
N PHE A 315 -10.18 -11.24 -97.79
CA PHE A 315 -10.26 -10.10 -96.88
C PHE A 315 -11.11 -10.42 -95.63
N PHE A 316 -12.24 -11.11 -95.79
CA PHE A 316 -13.06 -11.53 -94.64
C PHE A 316 -12.36 -12.59 -93.78
N THR A 317 -11.64 -13.53 -94.37
CA THR A 317 -10.87 -14.53 -93.61
C THR A 317 -9.72 -13.89 -92.86
N GLU A 318 -8.94 -13.02 -93.50
CA GLU A 318 -7.84 -12.28 -92.85
C GLU A 318 -8.37 -11.39 -91.71
N ARG A 319 -9.49 -10.70 -91.93
CA ARG A 319 -10.14 -9.90 -90.89
C ARG A 319 -10.65 -10.74 -89.72
N LYS A 320 -11.14 -11.96 -90.00
CA LYS A 320 -11.58 -12.90 -88.96
C LYS A 320 -10.39 -13.44 -88.16
N GLU A 321 -9.30 -13.80 -88.83
CA GLU A 321 -8.07 -14.28 -88.20
C GLU A 321 -7.38 -13.20 -87.36
N THR A 322 -7.30 -11.97 -87.86
CA THR A 322 -6.79 -10.82 -87.10
C THR A 322 -7.68 -10.52 -85.90
N SER A 323 -9.01 -10.56 -86.05
CA SER A 323 -9.94 -10.41 -84.93
C SER A 323 -9.78 -11.51 -83.88
N GLN A 324 -9.56 -12.76 -84.28
CA GLN A 324 -9.30 -13.87 -83.35
C GLN A 324 -7.96 -13.71 -82.63
N THR A 325 -6.93 -13.25 -83.34
CA THR A 325 -5.60 -13.02 -82.77
C THR A 325 -5.63 -11.89 -81.75
N LEU A 326 -6.32 -10.78 -82.06
CA LEU A 326 -6.53 -9.68 -81.12
C LEU A 326 -7.35 -10.11 -79.91
N GLN A 327 -8.40 -10.92 -80.11
CA GLN A 327 -9.19 -11.45 -79.01
C GLN A 327 -8.33 -12.32 -78.07
N LYS A 328 -7.47 -13.17 -78.62
CA LYS A 328 -6.52 -13.97 -77.85
C LYS A 328 -5.54 -13.09 -77.06
N GLN A 329 -4.99 -12.05 -77.67
CA GLN A 329 -4.10 -11.10 -76.97
C GLN A 329 -4.83 -10.35 -75.84
N ILE A 330 -6.10 -9.98 -76.05
CA ILE A 330 -6.92 -9.36 -74.99
C ILE A 330 -7.11 -10.32 -73.81
N ASP A 331 -7.38 -11.60 -74.08
CA ASP A 331 -7.60 -12.59 -73.04
C ASP A 331 -6.28 -12.93 -72.31
N ASP A 332 -5.16 -13.06 -73.01
CA ASP A 332 -3.82 -13.22 -72.42
C ASP A 332 -3.45 -12.03 -71.51
N LEU A 333 -3.78 -10.79 -71.92
CA LEU A 333 -3.55 -9.59 -71.11
C LEU A 333 -4.45 -9.54 -69.87
N LYS A 334 -5.71 -9.98 -69.97
CA LYS A 334 -6.61 -10.07 -68.80
C LYS A 334 -6.07 -11.06 -67.78
N ASP A 335 -5.58 -12.21 -68.23
CA ASP A 335 -4.98 -13.22 -67.35
C ASP A 335 -3.71 -12.67 -66.69
N ALA A 336 -2.87 -11.96 -67.43
CA ALA A 336 -1.69 -11.30 -66.88
C ALA A 336 -2.06 -10.23 -65.83
N CYS A 337 -3.08 -9.41 -66.09
CA CYS A 337 -3.61 -8.44 -65.13
C CYS A 337 -4.13 -9.13 -63.86
N ALA A 338 -4.91 -10.21 -63.99
CA ALA A 338 -5.41 -10.96 -62.84
C ALA A 338 -4.28 -11.57 -61.99
N VAL A 339 -3.21 -12.06 -62.63
CA VAL A 339 -2.02 -12.56 -61.92
C VAL A 339 -1.29 -11.42 -61.21
N LEU A 340 -1.13 -10.26 -61.85
CA LEU A 340 -0.49 -9.09 -61.24
C LEU A 340 -1.32 -8.53 -60.07
N GLU A 341 -2.64 -8.50 -60.17
CA GLU A 341 -3.53 -8.12 -59.08
C GLU A 341 -3.39 -9.05 -57.88
N LYS A 342 -3.40 -10.38 -58.12
CA LYS A 342 -3.15 -11.37 -57.06
C LYS A 342 -1.77 -11.18 -56.40
N LYS A 343 -0.73 -10.94 -57.20
CA LYS A 343 0.62 -10.66 -56.67
C LYS A 343 0.67 -9.35 -55.89
N SER A 344 -0.02 -8.31 -56.35
CA SER A 344 -0.13 -7.02 -55.65
C SER A 344 -0.85 -7.18 -54.31
N ALA A 345 -1.97 -7.88 -54.29
CA ALA A 345 -2.71 -8.18 -53.06
C ALA A 345 -1.87 -9.00 -52.08
N HIS A 346 -1.16 -10.03 -52.57
CA HIS A 346 -0.26 -10.84 -51.74
C HIS A 346 0.88 -9.99 -51.15
N LEU A 347 1.53 -9.14 -51.95
CA LEU A 347 2.60 -8.26 -51.48
C LEU A 347 2.10 -7.20 -50.50
N LYS A 348 0.90 -6.65 -50.70
CA LYS A 348 0.26 -5.73 -49.73
C LYS A 348 -0.01 -6.43 -48.40
N SER A 349 -0.58 -7.63 -48.43
CA SER A 349 -0.81 -8.43 -47.23
C SER A 349 0.49 -8.78 -46.51
N ALA A 350 1.54 -9.18 -47.25
CA ALA A 350 2.85 -9.48 -46.69
C ALA A 350 3.54 -8.22 -46.12
N LEU A 351 3.32 -7.06 -46.74
CA LEU A 351 3.83 -5.77 -46.25
C LEU A 351 3.10 -5.34 -44.98
N GLU A 352 1.79 -5.49 -44.90
CA GLU A 352 1.01 -5.26 -43.68
C GLU A 352 1.48 -6.21 -42.56
N GLU A 353 1.61 -7.50 -42.83
CA GLU A 353 2.12 -8.48 -41.86
C GLU A 353 3.55 -8.14 -41.39
N ALA A 354 4.43 -7.73 -42.30
CA ALA A 354 5.77 -7.26 -41.97
C ALA A 354 5.76 -5.94 -41.19
N GLU A 355 4.83 -5.01 -41.46
CA GLU A 355 4.67 -3.75 -40.72
C GLU A 355 4.15 -3.96 -39.29
N TYR A 356 3.32 -4.99 -39.08
CA TYR A 356 2.84 -5.40 -37.76
C TYR A 356 3.87 -6.25 -36.99
N ALA A 357 4.66 -7.09 -37.67
CA ALA A 357 5.68 -7.93 -37.06
C ALA A 357 7.02 -7.22 -36.83
N SER A 358 7.33 -6.19 -37.61
CA SER A 358 8.58 -5.43 -37.48
C SER A 358 8.48 -4.39 -36.37
N SER A 359 9.23 -4.61 -35.28
CA SER A 359 9.39 -3.67 -34.16
C SER A 359 9.98 -2.30 -34.56
N LYS A 360 10.43 -2.15 -35.81
CA LYS A 360 11.02 -0.92 -36.38
C LYS A 360 10.12 -0.22 -37.42
N GLY A 361 8.96 -0.79 -37.77
CA GLY A 361 8.02 -0.20 -38.73
C GLY A 361 7.05 0.82 -38.11
N VAL A 362 6.34 1.57 -38.95
CA VAL A 362 5.35 2.61 -38.57
C VAL A 362 4.26 2.06 -37.61
N GLY A 363 3.97 0.76 -37.68
CA GLY A 363 3.10 0.03 -36.75
C GLY A 363 3.59 0.04 -35.29
N GLY A 364 4.91 -0.04 -35.04
CA GLY A 364 5.47 0.00 -33.68
C GLY A 364 5.26 1.36 -32.99
N SER A 365 5.36 2.46 -33.73
CA SER A 365 5.08 3.81 -33.20
C SER A 365 3.59 4.00 -32.91
N ARG A 366 2.71 3.50 -33.78
CA ARG A 366 1.25 3.51 -33.55
C ARG A 366 0.86 2.64 -32.35
N LEU A 367 1.44 1.45 -32.24
CA LEU A 367 1.23 0.54 -31.10
C LEU A 367 1.74 1.15 -29.79
N LEU A 368 2.90 1.82 -29.79
CA LEU A 368 3.41 2.55 -28.63
C LEU A 368 2.52 3.74 -28.26
N THR A 369 1.95 4.42 -29.25
CA THR A 369 1.05 5.56 -29.01
C THR A 369 -0.28 5.11 -28.44
N GLU A 370 -0.90 4.07 -29.00
CA GLU A 370 -2.11 3.45 -28.46
C GLU A 370 -1.84 2.81 -27.08
N GLY A 371 -0.70 2.13 -26.91
CA GLY A 371 -0.27 1.59 -25.63
C GLY A 371 -0.10 2.67 -24.55
N LYS A 372 0.52 3.80 -24.90
CA LYS A 372 0.60 4.97 -24.02
C LYS A 372 -0.77 5.55 -23.69
N LYS A 373 -1.67 5.63 -24.68
CA LYS A 373 -3.04 6.14 -24.49
C LYS A 373 -3.86 5.24 -23.56
N ILE A 374 -3.77 3.93 -23.73
CA ILE A 374 -4.40 2.94 -22.83
C ILE A 374 -3.80 3.05 -21.43
N LEU A 375 -2.48 3.17 -21.31
CA LEU A 375 -1.81 3.30 -20.02
C LEU A 375 -2.23 4.57 -19.27
N VAL A 376 -2.33 5.71 -19.97
CA VAL A 376 -2.85 6.97 -19.40
C VAL A 376 -4.30 6.78 -18.95
N SER A 377 -5.16 6.24 -19.81
CA SER A 377 -6.56 5.97 -19.47
C SER A 377 -6.71 5.06 -18.24
N LYS A 378 -5.90 4.00 -18.14
CA LYS A 378 -5.90 3.11 -16.97
C LYS A 378 -5.36 3.77 -15.71
N ARG A 379 -4.37 4.65 -15.84
CA ARG A 379 -3.85 5.43 -14.71
C ARG A 379 -4.90 6.41 -14.18
N ASP A 380 -5.66 7.05 -15.07
CA ASP A 380 -6.74 7.97 -14.69
C ASP A 380 -7.89 7.21 -14.01
N GLN A 381 -8.31 6.06 -14.57
CA GLN A 381 -9.30 5.17 -13.92
C GLN A 381 -8.84 4.76 -12.51
N LEU A 382 -7.57 4.38 -12.35
CA LEU A 382 -7.01 4.00 -11.05
C LEU A 382 -6.99 5.18 -10.07
N HIS A 383 -6.72 6.40 -10.55
CA HIS A 383 -6.80 7.60 -9.72
C HIS A 383 -8.24 7.88 -9.27
N GLU A 384 -9.21 7.71 -10.15
CA GLU A 384 -10.63 7.86 -9.83
C GLU A 384 -11.08 6.82 -8.80
N TYR A 385 -10.70 5.55 -8.96
CA TYR A 385 -10.98 4.50 -7.98
C TYR A 385 -10.37 4.81 -6.62
N ARG A 386 -9.12 5.28 -6.56
CA ARG A 386 -8.49 5.70 -5.29
C ARG A 386 -9.25 6.84 -4.63
N LYS A 387 -9.73 7.82 -5.40
CA LYS A 387 -10.54 8.92 -4.88
C LYS A 387 -11.87 8.42 -4.31
N ARG A 388 -12.54 7.49 -5.01
CA ARG A 388 -13.78 6.85 -4.53
C ARG A 388 -13.53 6.03 -3.27
N MET A 389 -12.45 5.26 -3.21
CA MET A 389 -12.07 4.50 -2.01
C MET A 389 -11.80 5.42 -0.82
N ALA A 390 -11.04 6.50 -0.99
CA ALA A 390 -10.77 7.45 0.10
C ALA A 390 -12.05 8.14 0.60
N ALA A 391 -13.00 8.43 -0.30
CA ALA A 391 -14.31 8.97 0.08
C ALA A 391 -15.14 7.94 0.87
N LEU A 392 -15.14 6.67 0.45
CA LEU A 392 -15.80 5.58 1.16
C LEU A 392 -15.17 5.33 2.54
N GLU A 393 -13.85 5.33 2.65
CA GLU A 393 -13.16 5.20 3.95
C GLU A 393 -13.50 6.35 4.90
N THR A 394 -13.56 7.58 4.38
CA THR A 394 -13.95 8.76 5.17
C THR A 394 -15.40 8.64 5.63
N HIS A 395 -16.29 8.20 4.73
CA HIS A 395 -17.68 7.95 5.05
C HIS A 395 -17.82 6.83 6.10
N GLN A 396 -17.12 5.71 5.94
CA GLN A 396 -17.12 4.60 6.88
C GLN A 396 -16.65 5.05 8.27
N LYS A 397 -15.54 5.79 8.36
CA LYS A 397 -15.08 6.38 9.62
C LYS A 397 -16.12 7.29 10.26
N SER A 398 -16.82 8.09 9.45
CA SER A 398 -17.91 8.95 9.95
C SER A 398 -19.11 8.14 10.45
N VAL A 399 -19.48 7.06 9.75
CA VAL A 399 -20.56 6.15 10.17
C VAL A 399 -20.17 5.43 11.45
N THR A 400 -18.99 4.80 11.51
CA THR A 400 -18.48 4.13 12.71
C THR A 400 -18.39 5.09 13.89
N GLY A 401 -17.88 6.32 13.69
CA GLY A 401 -17.87 7.35 14.73
C GLY A 401 -19.28 7.76 15.18
N GLY A 402 -20.24 7.82 14.26
CA GLY A 402 -21.65 8.07 14.58
C GLY A 402 -22.29 6.94 15.39
N VAL A 403 -21.99 5.68 15.06
CA VAL A 403 -22.44 4.50 15.81
C VAL A 403 -21.85 4.49 17.22
N ILE A 404 -20.55 4.77 17.37
CA ILE A 404 -19.90 4.87 18.68
C ILE A 404 -20.52 5.97 19.52
N HIS A 405 -20.73 7.16 18.92
CA HIS A 405 -21.41 8.25 19.62
C HIS A 405 -22.85 7.88 20.02
N LEU A 406 -23.58 7.14 19.19
CA LEU A 406 -24.91 6.65 19.54
C LEU A 406 -24.83 5.68 20.73
N ALA A 407 -23.86 4.76 20.75
CA ALA A 407 -23.62 3.87 21.87
C ALA A 407 -23.23 4.62 23.16
N GLU A 408 -22.42 5.67 23.06
CA GLU A 408 -22.10 6.55 24.19
C GLU A 408 -23.37 7.20 24.78
N VAL A 409 -24.29 7.67 23.94
CA VAL A 409 -25.58 8.20 24.41
C VAL A 409 -26.47 7.10 25.01
N MET A 410 -26.47 5.90 24.40
CA MET A 410 -27.24 4.74 24.88
C MET A 410 -26.66 4.12 26.16
N SER A 411 -25.42 4.42 26.55
CA SER A 411 -24.83 4.00 27.83
C SER A 411 -25.66 4.47 29.04
N LEU A 412 -26.45 5.53 28.87
CA LEU A 412 -27.41 6.00 29.87
C LEU A 412 -28.51 4.98 30.20
N VAL A 413 -28.80 4.05 29.29
CA VAL A 413 -29.87 3.04 29.42
C VAL A 413 -29.28 1.62 29.37
N GLN A 414 -27.96 1.51 29.48
CA GLN A 414 -27.25 0.24 29.53
C GLN A 414 -27.33 -0.34 30.95
N ALA A 415 -27.70 -1.61 31.08
CA ALA A 415 -27.68 -2.31 32.37
C ALA A 415 -26.22 -2.50 32.84
N GLU A 416 -25.99 -2.48 34.16
CA GLU A 416 -24.62 -2.49 34.74
C GLU A 416 -23.78 -3.73 34.35
N ASP A 417 -24.42 -4.84 33.96
CA ASP A 417 -23.77 -6.10 33.58
C ASP A 417 -23.84 -6.43 32.07
N GLU A 418 -24.29 -5.51 31.21
CA GLU A 418 -24.50 -5.77 29.79
C GLU A 418 -23.22 -5.49 28.97
N GLU A 419 -22.63 -6.53 28.38
CA GLU A 419 -21.44 -6.38 27.51
C GLU A 419 -21.79 -5.74 26.15
N LEU A 420 -21.05 -4.70 25.79
CA LEU A 420 -21.23 -4.00 24.52
C LEU A 420 -20.58 -4.78 23.36
N PRO A 421 -21.30 -5.01 22.25
CA PRO A 421 -20.72 -5.58 21.04
C PRO A 421 -19.55 -4.73 20.50
N THR A 422 -18.46 -5.38 20.13
CA THR A 422 -17.24 -4.70 19.63
C THR A 422 -17.33 -4.32 18.15
N GLU A 423 -18.13 -5.04 17.36
CA GLU A 423 -18.29 -4.80 15.93
C GLU A 423 -19.31 -3.67 15.66
N PRO A 424 -19.00 -2.66 14.81
CA PRO A 424 -19.88 -1.51 14.57
C PRO A 424 -21.29 -1.86 14.09
N ASP A 425 -21.43 -2.90 13.25
CA ASP A 425 -22.73 -3.31 12.73
C ASP A 425 -23.61 -3.92 13.83
N GLN A 426 -23.01 -4.72 14.73
CA GLN A 426 -23.70 -5.31 15.88
C GLN A 426 -24.04 -4.25 16.94
N LEU A 427 -23.13 -3.29 17.14
CA LEU A 427 -23.35 -2.15 18.04
C LEU A 427 -24.50 -1.26 17.57
N LEU A 428 -24.61 -1.02 16.27
CA LEU A 428 -25.75 -0.29 15.69
C LEU A 428 -27.06 -1.06 15.86
N HIS A 429 -27.04 -2.38 15.67
CA HIS A 429 -28.24 -3.20 15.87
C HIS A 429 -28.71 -3.16 17.32
N TRP A 430 -27.79 -3.28 18.28
CA TRP A 430 -28.06 -3.15 19.71
C TRP A 430 -28.64 -1.77 20.05
N CYS A 431 -28.02 -0.70 19.55
CA CYS A 431 -28.54 0.67 19.73
C CYS A 431 -29.99 0.80 19.21
N ASN A 432 -30.31 0.17 18.08
CA ASN A 432 -31.64 0.25 17.48
C ASN A 432 -32.69 -0.54 18.29
N GLU A 433 -32.31 -1.69 18.84
CA GLU A 433 -33.15 -2.47 19.77
C GLU A 433 -33.44 -1.70 21.05
N LYS A 434 -32.42 -1.07 21.65
CA LYS A 434 -32.58 -0.22 22.84
C LYS A 434 -33.44 1.02 22.54
N CYS A 435 -33.24 1.68 21.41
CA CYS A 435 -34.10 2.78 20.98
C CYS A 435 -35.56 2.34 20.84
N SER A 436 -35.80 1.15 20.27
CA SER A 436 -37.13 0.59 20.09
C SER A 436 -37.77 0.22 21.42
N TYR A 437 -37.00 -0.35 22.35
CA TYR A 437 -37.43 -0.61 23.72
C TYR A 437 -37.85 0.68 24.44
N ILE A 438 -37.00 1.71 24.45
CA ILE A 438 -37.30 3.02 25.07
C ILE A 438 -38.52 3.68 24.41
N LYS A 439 -38.68 3.53 23.09
CA LYS A 439 -39.83 4.06 22.37
C LYS A 439 -41.14 3.36 22.76
N ASN A 440 -41.10 2.05 23.03
CA ASN A 440 -42.27 1.30 23.47
C ASN A 440 -42.62 1.66 24.91
N ALA A 441 -41.61 1.71 25.79
CA ALA A 441 -41.64 2.23 27.15
C ALA A 441 -42.30 3.62 27.27
N LEU A 442 -41.94 4.54 26.38
CA LEU A 442 -42.54 5.89 26.28
C LEU A 442 -44.05 5.90 25.98
N ASN A 443 -44.62 4.81 25.45
CA ASN A 443 -46.05 4.71 25.18
C ASN A 443 -46.82 4.07 26.34
N GLU A 444 -46.15 3.59 27.39
CA GLU A 444 -46.77 3.05 28.60
C GLU A 444 -46.82 4.14 29.67
N GLU A 445 -48.01 4.41 30.24
CA GLU A 445 -48.23 5.56 31.14
C GLU A 445 -47.60 5.40 32.54
N ASP A 446 -47.21 4.19 32.92
CA ASP A 446 -46.75 3.83 34.27
C ASP A 446 -45.24 3.46 34.36
N GLU A 447 -44.45 3.70 33.32
CA GLU A 447 -43.03 3.32 33.33
C GLU A 447 -42.13 4.28 34.12
N ASP A 448 -41.29 3.72 35.01
CA ASP A 448 -40.31 4.48 35.82
C ASP A 448 -38.97 4.64 35.10
N PHE A 449 -38.84 5.74 34.36
CA PHE A 449 -37.61 6.11 33.66
C PHE A 449 -36.40 6.32 34.59
N VAL A 450 -36.60 6.59 35.89
CA VAL A 450 -35.49 6.78 36.84
C VAL A 450 -34.78 5.45 37.12
N SER A 451 -35.51 4.34 37.07
CA SER A 451 -34.97 2.99 37.23
C SER A 451 -34.19 2.52 36.00
N MET A 452 -34.49 3.05 34.82
CA MET A 452 -33.85 2.70 33.55
C MET A 452 -32.53 3.46 33.29
N VAL A 453 -32.27 4.54 34.04
CA VAL A 453 -31.08 5.35 33.87
C VAL A 453 -29.90 4.76 34.65
N ASN A 454 -28.84 4.43 33.93
CA ASN A 454 -27.53 4.11 34.48
C ASN A 454 -26.94 5.36 35.16
N LYS A 455 -27.06 5.42 36.49
CA LYS A 455 -26.67 6.58 37.31
C LYS A 455 -25.19 6.94 37.14
N PRO A 456 -24.23 5.99 37.16
CA PRO A 456 -22.82 6.28 36.87
C PRO A 456 -22.58 6.93 35.50
N ALA A 457 -23.21 6.41 34.44
CA ALA A 457 -23.07 6.95 33.08
C ALA A 457 -23.67 8.35 32.96
N PHE A 458 -24.81 8.60 33.62
CA PHE A 458 -25.45 9.90 33.68
C PHE A 458 -24.58 10.97 34.36
N VAL A 459 -24.00 10.64 35.52
CA VAL A 459 -23.08 11.55 36.23
C VAL A 459 -21.83 11.84 35.39
N ALA A 460 -21.27 10.83 34.72
CA ALA A 460 -20.12 11.01 33.84
C ALA A 460 -20.43 11.86 32.60
N LEU A 461 -21.65 11.76 32.04
CA LEU A 461 -22.08 12.59 30.93
C LEU A 461 -22.27 14.05 31.36
N VAL A 462 -22.95 14.28 32.49
CA VAL A 462 -23.19 15.63 33.04
C VAL A 462 -21.89 16.34 33.42
N ALA A 463 -20.93 15.62 34.01
CA ALA A 463 -19.61 16.16 34.33
C ALA A 463 -18.79 16.57 33.10
N ARG A 464 -19.06 15.98 31.92
CA ARG A 464 -18.40 16.36 30.65
C ARG A 464 -19.06 17.56 29.98
N THR A 465 -20.35 17.78 30.20
CA THR A 465 -21.12 18.83 29.50
C THR A 465 -21.28 20.13 30.29
N ASP A 466 -21.27 20.09 31.62
CA ASP A 466 -21.38 21.29 32.48
C ASP A 466 -20.23 21.37 33.48
N VAL A 467 -19.43 22.43 33.38
CA VAL A 467 -18.40 22.74 34.39
C VAL A 467 -19.10 23.32 35.63
N GLY A 468 -19.41 22.48 36.60
CA GLY A 468 -19.91 22.89 37.93
C GLY A 468 -21.28 22.33 38.38
N PHE A 469 -21.67 21.14 37.92
CA PHE A 469 -22.93 20.50 38.36
C PHE A 469 -22.76 19.75 39.70
N ASP A 470 -23.49 20.16 40.73
CA ASP A 470 -23.51 19.54 42.06
C ASP A 470 -24.85 18.81 42.31
N MET A 471 -24.79 17.48 42.48
CA MET A 471 -25.97 16.65 42.73
C MET A 471 -26.65 16.92 44.08
N GLN A 472 -25.98 17.52 45.06
CA GLN A 472 -26.58 17.78 46.37
C GLN A 472 -27.57 18.96 46.35
N GLN A 473 -27.59 19.77 45.29
CA GLN A 473 -28.51 20.90 45.16
C GLN A 473 -29.81 20.56 44.41
N VAL A 474 -29.99 19.31 43.95
CA VAL A 474 -31.24 18.87 43.31
C VAL A 474 -32.24 18.44 44.39
N ASP A 475 -32.61 19.40 45.23
CA ASP A 475 -33.73 19.27 46.16
C ASP A 475 -35.02 19.52 45.38
N SER A 476 -35.96 18.57 45.45
CA SER A 476 -37.13 18.41 44.54
C SER A 476 -38.18 19.54 44.56
N THR A 477 -37.90 20.66 45.22
CA THR A 477 -38.87 21.76 45.44
C THR A 477 -38.59 23.05 44.67
N LYS A 478 -37.52 23.13 43.86
CA LYS A 478 -37.21 24.35 43.09
C LYS A 478 -37.02 24.09 41.59
N MET A 479 -38.15 24.06 40.88
CA MET A 479 -38.20 24.16 39.40
C MET A 479 -37.55 25.47 38.91
N HIS A 480 -36.29 25.41 38.49
CA HIS A 480 -35.69 26.45 37.66
C HIS A 480 -36.01 26.17 36.20
N ARG A 481 -37.02 26.85 35.64
CA ARG A 481 -37.17 26.94 34.19
C ARG A 481 -36.02 27.80 33.65
N ARG A 482 -35.07 27.19 32.95
CA ARG A 482 -34.12 27.92 32.10
C ARG A 482 -34.39 27.64 30.61
N PRO A 483 -34.10 28.62 29.75
CA PRO A 483 -34.73 28.75 28.44
C PRO A 483 -34.12 27.80 27.43
N LEU A 484 -34.99 27.14 26.69
CA LEU A 484 -34.70 26.23 25.59
C LEU A 484 -34.26 27.02 24.35
N ASP A 485 -33.10 27.70 24.38
CA ASP A 485 -32.63 28.47 23.24
C ASP A 485 -31.11 28.61 23.24
N GLN A 486 -30.39 27.51 22.96
CA GLN A 486 -28.97 27.63 22.59
C GLN A 486 -28.32 26.42 21.92
N HIS A 487 -29.02 25.63 21.11
CA HIS A 487 -28.36 24.66 20.22
C HIS A 487 -28.84 24.82 18.77
N LYS A 488 -28.71 26.04 18.23
CA LYS A 488 -28.64 26.21 16.77
C LYS A 488 -27.31 25.63 16.29
N ARG A 489 -27.35 24.37 15.84
CA ARG A 489 -26.30 23.76 15.04
C ARG A 489 -25.96 24.73 13.90
N GLN A 490 -24.72 25.20 13.84
CA GLN A 490 -24.23 25.85 12.64
C GLN A 490 -24.35 24.85 11.48
N PRO A 491 -25.00 25.22 10.36
CA PRO A 491 -25.03 24.34 9.20
C PRO A 491 -23.60 24.15 8.70
N LYS A 492 -23.14 22.89 8.69
CA LYS A 492 -21.94 22.47 7.98
C LYS A 492 -22.07 22.94 6.54
N GLU A 493 -21.25 23.89 6.14
CA GLU A 493 -21.13 24.31 4.74
C GLU A 493 -20.81 23.08 3.89
N ALA A 494 -21.75 22.76 3.01
CA ALA A 494 -21.58 21.75 1.99
C ALA A 494 -20.42 22.17 1.07
N LYS A 495 -19.28 21.52 1.19
CA LYS A 495 -18.25 21.51 0.15
C LYS A 495 -18.76 20.72 -1.05
N LEU A 496 -19.71 21.28 -1.80
CA LEU A 496 -20.08 20.87 -3.15
C LEU A 496 -20.91 22.00 -3.75
N ASP A 497 -20.24 23.06 -4.19
CA ASP A 497 -20.73 23.86 -5.30
C ASP A 497 -19.53 24.35 -6.11
N ILE A 498 -19.01 23.45 -6.95
CA ILE A 498 -18.26 23.88 -8.14
C ILE A 498 -19.33 24.45 -9.07
N GLN A 499 -19.82 25.64 -8.74
CA GLN A 499 -20.37 26.52 -9.73
C GLN A 499 -19.21 26.86 -10.65
N THR A 500 -19.28 26.32 -11.85
CA THR A 500 -18.64 26.88 -13.02
C THR A 500 -18.89 28.40 -13.01
N ARG A 501 -17.92 29.19 -12.51
CA ARG A 501 -17.90 30.63 -12.70
C ARG A 501 -17.65 30.89 -14.19
N VAL A 502 -18.70 30.74 -14.98
CA VAL A 502 -18.82 31.46 -16.24
C VAL A 502 -18.93 32.91 -15.82
N LEU A 503 -17.87 33.68 -16.08
CA LEU A 503 -17.86 35.12 -15.85
C LEU A 503 -19.05 35.72 -16.58
N ASP A 504 -19.83 36.54 -15.87
CA ASP A 504 -20.98 37.21 -16.48
C ASP A 504 -20.51 38.07 -17.67
N ARG A 505 -21.34 38.21 -18.71
CA ARG A 505 -20.97 38.83 -20.00
C ARG A 505 -20.38 40.24 -19.82
N ASN A 506 -20.85 40.95 -18.80
CA ASN A 506 -20.36 42.28 -18.44
C ASN A 506 -18.96 42.25 -17.81
N GLN A 507 -18.63 41.22 -17.03
CA GLN A 507 -17.30 41.02 -16.45
C GLN A 507 -16.28 40.60 -17.52
N VAL A 508 -16.68 39.77 -18.49
CA VAL A 508 -15.84 39.41 -19.64
C VAL A 508 -15.56 40.64 -20.51
N LYS A 509 -16.57 41.47 -20.79
CA LYS A 509 -16.38 42.75 -21.51
C LYS A 509 -15.42 43.69 -20.79
N LEU A 510 -15.54 43.81 -19.46
CA LEU A 510 -14.69 44.68 -18.66
C LEU A 510 -13.23 44.19 -18.65
N GLN A 511 -13.00 42.87 -18.51
CA GLN A 511 -11.66 42.30 -18.57
C GLN A 511 -11.04 42.40 -19.98
N ALA A 512 -11.83 42.21 -21.04
CA ALA A 512 -11.37 42.41 -22.41
C ALA A 512 -10.98 43.87 -22.69
N GLN A 513 -11.76 44.84 -22.21
CA GLN A 513 -11.39 46.26 -22.31
C GLN A 513 -10.12 46.58 -21.52
N LYS A 514 -9.98 46.02 -20.32
CA LYS A 514 -8.78 46.22 -19.49
C LYS A 514 -7.52 45.63 -20.12
N ALA A 515 -7.64 44.45 -20.75
CA ALA A 515 -6.56 43.81 -21.50
C ALA A 515 -6.15 44.61 -22.75
N LEU A 516 -7.13 45.16 -23.49
CA LEU A 516 -6.88 46.02 -24.65
C LEU A 516 -6.14 47.31 -24.23
N GLN A 517 -6.55 47.91 -23.11
CA GLN A 517 -5.94 49.14 -22.60
C GLN A 517 -4.49 48.92 -22.14
N LEU A 518 -4.21 47.76 -21.52
CA LEU A 518 -2.85 47.33 -21.16
C LEU A 518 -1.97 47.08 -22.40
N SER A 519 -2.52 46.44 -23.43
CA SER A 519 -1.82 46.23 -24.71
C SER A 519 -1.46 47.55 -25.40
N LEU A 520 -2.39 48.51 -25.43
CA LEU A 520 -2.16 49.84 -25.99
C LEU A 520 -1.12 50.65 -25.19
N GLN A 521 -1.08 50.50 -23.87
CA GLN A 521 -0.04 51.10 -23.04
C GLN A 521 1.34 50.47 -23.27
N GLN A 522 1.40 49.16 -23.53
CA GLN A 522 2.64 48.47 -23.88
C GLN A 522 3.12 48.82 -25.29
N ALA A 523 2.21 49.03 -26.24
CA ALA A 523 2.53 49.49 -27.59
C ALA A 523 3.09 50.92 -27.61
N LYS A 524 2.60 51.81 -26.73
CA LYS A 524 3.14 53.18 -26.55
C LYS A 524 4.48 53.24 -25.82
N LYS A 525 4.93 52.15 -25.20
CA LYS A 525 6.20 52.06 -24.46
C LYS A 525 7.35 51.43 -25.26
N LYS A 526 7.17 51.11 -26.54
CA LYS A 526 8.29 50.77 -27.43
C LYS A 526 8.89 52.06 -28.01
N PRO A 527 10.10 52.49 -27.59
CA PRO A 527 10.81 53.54 -28.31
C PRO A 527 11.25 53.00 -29.67
N ILE A 528 11.12 53.87 -30.67
CA ILE A 528 11.66 53.67 -32.02
C ILE A 528 13.18 53.79 -31.87
N GLU A 529 13.89 52.68 -32.08
CA GLU A 529 15.29 52.68 -32.52
C GLU A 529 15.32 52.51 -34.04
#